data_AF-A0A2H0VA19-F1
#
_entry.id   AF-A0A2H0VA19-F1
#
_cell.length_a   1.000
_cell.length_b   1.000
_cell.length_c   1.000
_cell.angle_alpha   90.00
_cell.angle_beta   90.00
_cell.angle_gamma   90.00
#
_symmetry.space_group_name_H-M   'P 1'
#
loop_
_entity.id
_entity.type
_entity.pdbx_description
1 polymer ?
#
loop_
_entity_poly.entity_id
_entity_poly.type
_entity_poly.pdbx_seq_one_letter_code
_entity_poly.pdbx_strand_id
1 'polypeptide(L)'
;MKVIIYYLLLLIFIAVLAGFLLSGKTDAMGMSQMVGVSAGLALYTIALSLVGEGNSLDEREILHRNLSNRAGLVAGTVVLSLAIIYQLLVNHRLDWWLLVGLVTINITKIVSLIYLNYRK
;
A
#
# COMPACT_ATOMS: atom_id res chain seq x y z
N MET A 1 -4.09 -21.35 3.91
CA MET A 1 -2.84 -21.62 3.15
C MET A 1 -2.79 -20.93 1.78
N LYS A 2 -3.81 -21.06 0.90
CA LYS A 2 -3.80 -20.41 -0.44
C LYS A 2 -3.61 -18.89 -0.40
N VAL A 3 -4.25 -18.20 0.57
CA VAL A 3 -4.12 -16.74 0.76
C VAL A 3 -2.69 -16.31 1.10
N ILE A 4 -2.00 -17.07 1.96
CA ILE A 4 -0.59 -16.80 2.33
C ILE A 4 0.31 -16.96 1.10
N ILE A 5 0.05 -17.96 0.25
CA ILE A 5 0.78 -18.16 -1.01
C ILE A 5 0.60 -16.95 -1.95
N TYR A 6 -0.61 -16.38 -2.06
CA TYR A 6 -0.82 -15.18 -2.86
C TYR A 6 -0.04 -13.97 -2.33
N TYR A 7 -0.01 -13.75 -1.02
CA TYR A 7 0.80 -12.67 -0.44
C TYR A 7 2.31 -12.87 -0.67
N LEU A 8 2.80 -14.11 -0.58
CA LEU A 8 4.19 -14.44 -0.88
C LEU A 8 4.52 -14.22 -2.37
N LEU A 9 3.64 -14.62 -3.28
CA LEU A 9 3.81 -14.38 -4.72
C LEU A 9 3.84 -12.89 -5.05
N LEU A 10 2.95 -12.09 -4.43
CA LEU A 10 2.95 -10.64 -4.58
C LEU A 10 4.24 -10.01 -4.02
N LEU A 11 4.78 -10.54 -2.93
CA LEU A 11 6.06 -10.10 -2.38
C LEU A 11 7.24 -10.46 -3.29
N ILE A 12 7.23 -11.65 -3.89
CA ILE A 12 8.24 -12.02 -4.91
C ILE A 12 8.12 -11.09 -6.12
N PHE A 13 6.91 -10.80 -6.58
CA PHE A 13 6.67 -9.88 -7.69
C PHE A 13 7.25 -8.48 -7.43
N ILE A 14 7.02 -7.90 -6.24
CA ILE A 14 7.58 -6.58 -5.91
C ILE A 14 9.10 -6.62 -5.80
N ALA A 15 9.68 -7.71 -5.28
CA ALA A 15 11.13 -7.87 -5.18
C ALA A 15 11.79 -7.96 -6.57
N VAL A 16 11.18 -8.70 -7.50
CA VAL A 16 11.64 -8.80 -8.89
C VAL A 16 11.53 -7.44 -9.59
N LEU A 17 10.40 -6.74 -9.42
CA LEU A 17 10.20 -5.40 -9.98
C LEU A 17 11.21 -4.38 -9.43
N ALA A 18 11.51 -4.43 -8.13
CA ALA A 18 12.54 -3.60 -7.50
C ALA A 18 13.94 -3.94 -8.03
N GLY A 19 14.28 -5.23 -8.17
CA GLY A 19 15.54 -5.66 -8.77
C GLY A 19 15.69 -5.18 -10.22
N PHE A 20 14.61 -5.25 -11.01
CA PHE A 20 14.58 -4.71 -12.37
C PHE A 20 14.83 -3.20 -12.40
N LEU A 21 14.18 -2.45 -11.50
CA LEU A 21 14.36 -1.00 -11.36
C LEU A 21 15.80 -0.62 -10.97
N LEU A 22 16.39 -1.34 -10.01
CA LEU A 22 17.76 -1.09 -9.53
C LEU A 22 18.85 -1.54 -10.51
N SER A 23 18.54 -2.49 -11.41
CA SER A 23 19.47 -2.97 -12.44
C SER A 23 19.58 -2.01 -13.63
N GLY A 24 18.72 -0.99 -13.74
CA GLY A 24 18.84 0.06 -14.74
C GLY A 24 20.07 0.93 -14.46
N LYS A 25 20.92 1.11 -15.48
CA LYS A 25 22.03 2.09 -15.44
C LYS A 25 21.46 3.45 -15.00
N THR A 26 22.14 4.14 -14.10
CA THR A 26 21.77 5.40 -13.41
C THR A 26 21.41 6.60 -14.30
N ASP A 27 21.32 6.42 -15.62
CA ASP A 27 20.76 7.40 -16.54
C ASP A 27 19.22 7.42 -16.40
N ALA A 28 18.62 8.55 -16.78
CA ALA A 28 17.18 8.74 -16.71
C ALA A 28 16.42 7.56 -17.35
N MET A 29 15.47 6.98 -16.61
CA MET A 29 14.68 5.83 -17.08
C MET A 29 14.05 6.12 -18.43
N GLY A 30 14.16 5.17 -19.36
CA GLY A 30 13.51 5.28 -20.66
C GLY A 30 11.98 5.31 -20.50
N MET A 31 11.29 6.05 -21.37
CA MET A 31 9.83 6.23 -21.32
C MET A 31 9.06 4.90 -21.34
N SER A 32 9.56 3.88 -22.07
CA SER A 32 8.98 2.54 -22.08
C SER A 32 9.09 1.81 -20.73
N GLN A 33 10.20 2.00 -20.01
CA GLN A 33 10.40 1.42 -18.68
C GLN A 33 9.50 2.10 -17.65
N MET A 34 9.34 3.42 -17.72
CA MET A 34 8.41 4.16 -16.86
C MET A 34 6.97 3.69 -17.01
N VAL A 35 6.49 3.51 -18.24
CA VAL A 35 5.14 3.02 -18.52
C VAL A 35 4.98 1.59 -18.02
N GLY A 36 5.96 0.71 -18.28
CA GLY A 36 5.92 -0.68 -17.82
C GLY A 36 5.85 -0.80 -16.29
N VAL A 37 6.65 -0.02 -15.58
CA VAL A 37 6.65 0.01 -14.10
C VAL A 37 5.33 0.56 -13.56
N SER A 38 4.82 1.63 -14.15
CA SER A 38 3.54 2.22 -13.75
C SER A 38 2.38 1.22 -13.93
N ALA A 39 2.34 0.53 -15.07
CA ALA A 39 1.34 -0.51 -15.34
C ALA A 39 1.50 -1.71 -14.38
N GLY A 40 2.73 -2.15 -14.12
CA GLY A 40 3.03 -3.22 -13.17
C GLY A 40 2.58 -2.89 -11.75
N LEU A 41 2.84 -1.66 -11.28
CA LEU A 41 2.40 -1.19 -9.97
C LEU A 41 0.87 -1.09 -9.90
N ALA A 42 0.20 -0.64 -10.97
CA ALA A 42 -1.26 -0.60 -11.02
C ALA A 42 -1.89 -2.01 -10.96
N LEU A 43 -1.33 -2.99 -11.69
CA LEU A 43 -1.78 -4.38 -11.61
C LEU A 43 -1.52 -4.97 -10.22
N TYR A 44 -0.38 -4.65 -9.62
CA TYR A 44 -0.03 -5.10 -8.28
C TYR A 44 -1.02 -4.59 -7.23
N THR A 45 -1.39 -3.31 -7.27
CA THR A 45 -2.35 -2.75 -6.31
C THR A 45 -3.74 -3.36 -6.45
N ILE A 46 -4.20 -3.59 -7.69
CA ILE A 46 -5.46 -4.29 -7.95
C ILE A 46 -5.39 -5.73 -7.43
N ALA A 47 -4.33 -6.47 -7.75
CA ALA A 47 -4.16 -7.84 -7.31
C ALA A 47 -4.12 -7.97 -5.78
N LEU A 48 -3.41 -7.06 -5.08
CA LEU A 48 -3.42 -6.98 -3.63
C LEU A 48 -4.81 -6.75 -3.07
N SER A 49 -5.62 -5.86 -3.68
CA SER A 49 -6.96 -5.53 -3.18
C SER A 49 -7.92 -6.72 -3.22
N LEU A 50 -7.71 -7.67 -4.13
CA LEU A 50 -8.56 -8.86 -4.29
C LEU A 50 -8.15 -10.02 -3.38
N VAL A 51 -6.94 -9.98 -2.83
CA VAL A 51 -6.44 -11.03 -1.93
C VAL A 51 -6.90 -10.71 -0.50
N GLY A 52 -7.95 -11.39 -0.02
CA GLY A 52 -8.22 -11.46 1.42
C GLY A 52 -9.66 -11.49 1.93
N GLU A 53 -10.69 -11.48 1.08
CA GLU A 53 -12.08 -11.46 1.58
C GLU A 53 -12.64 -12.87 1.76
N GLY A 54 -12.33 -13.50 2.90
CA GLY A 54 -12.99 -14.72 3.38
C GLY A 54 -14.15 -14.41 4.34
N ASN A 55 -15.17 -15.29 4.37
CA ASN A 55 -16.23 -15.25 5.38
C ASN A 55 -15.64 -15.61 6.75
N SER A 56 -15.55 -14.62 7.65
CA SER A 56 -15.15 -14.82 9.04
C SER A 56 -16.34 -15.30 9.86
N LEU A 57 -16.34 -16.57 10.26
CA LEU A 57 -17.40 -17.18 11.09
C LEU A 57 -17.07 -17.16 12.59
N ASP A 58 -15.82 -16.85 12.97
CA ASP A 58 -15.31 -16.90 14.35
C ASP A 58 -14.93 -15.48 14.87
N GLU A 59 -15.31 -15.18 16.11
CA GLU A 59 -14.97 -13.96 16.83
C GLU A 59 -13.46 -13.75 16.97
N ARG A 60 -12.67 -14.82 17.10
CA ARG A 60 -11.19 -14.73 17.16
C ARG A 60 -10.61 -14.24 15.84
N GLU A 61 -11.13 -14.74 14.74
CA GLU A 61 -10.70 -14.33 13.40
C GLU A 61 -11.06 -12.86 13.12
N ILE A 62 -12.24 -12.41 13.58
CA ILE A 62 -12.67 -11.01 13.50
C ILE A 62 -11.71 -10.10 14.28
N LEU A 63 -11.32 -10.49 15.50
CA LEU A 63 -10.36 -9.74 16.31
C LEU A 63 -8.99 -9.63 15.63
N HIS A 64 -8.46 -10.74 15.10
CA HIS A 64 -7.19 -10.72 14.38
C HIS A 64 -7.24 -9.83 13.13
N ARG A 65 -8.33 -9.92 12.34
CA ARG A 65 -8.52 -9.05 11.16
C ARG A 65 -8.57 -7.57 11.53
N ASN A 66 -9.25 -7.23 12.62
CA ASN A 66 -9.33 -5.86 13.11
C ASN A 66 -7.96 -5.34 13.56
N LEU A 67 -7.17 -6.18 14.24
CA LEU A 67 -5.81 -5.84 14.66
C LEU A 67 -4.89 -5.63 13.45
N SER A 68 -4.93 -6.52 12.46
CA SER A 68 -4.17 -6.39 11.22
C SER A 68 -4.53 -5.13 10.44
N ASN A 69 -5.82 -4.81 10.31
CA ASN A 69 -6.28 -3.58 9.67
C ASN A 69 -5.79 -2.32 10.41
N ARG A 70 -5.76 -2.34 11.75
CA ARG A 70 -5.22 -1.24 12.54
C ARG A 70 -3.72 -1.11 12.38
N ALA A 71 -2.99 -2.23 12.38
CA ALA A 71 -1.54 -2.23 12.17
C ALA A 71 -1.16 -1.68 10.79
N GLY A 72 -1.89 -2.06 9.73
CA GLY A 72 -1.67 -1.53 8.38
C GLY A 72 -1.91 -0.02 8.29
N LEU A 73 -2.97 0.49 8.92
CA LEU A 73 -3.24 1.93 8.99
C LEU A 73 -2.08 2.67 9.68
N VAL A 74 -1.64 2.18 10.84
CA VAL A 74 -0.55 2.80 11.62
C VAL A 74 0.77 2.76 10.83
N ALA A 75 1.11 1.63 10.21
CA ALA A 75 2.32 1.53 9.41
C ALA A 75 2.31 2.53 8.24
N GLY A 76 1.19 2.62 7.51
CA GLY A 76 1.04 3.56 6.39
C GLY A 76 1.15 5.02 6.82
N THR A 77 0.46 5.41 7.90
CA THR A 77 0.51 6.80 8.40
C THR A 77 1.88 7.16 8.95
N VAL A 78 2.55 6.25 9.68
CA VAL A 78 3.91 6.47 10.20
C VAL A 78 4.91 6.63 9.06
N VAL A 79 4.88 5.75 8.05
CA VAL A 79 5.81 5.81 6.92
C VAL A 79 5.65 7.11 6.13
N LEU A 80 4.41 7.50 5.80
CA LEU A 80 4.16 8.76 5.09
C LEU A 80 4.56 9.98 5.94
N SER A 81 4.29 9.95 7.25
CA SER A 81 4.69 11.04 8.14
C SER A 81 6.21 11.19 8.22
N LEU A 82 6.93 10.07 8.34
CA LEU A 82 8.40 10.07 8.33
C LEU A 82 8.95 10.56 6.99
N ALA A 83 8.35 10.17 5.86
CA ALA A 83 8.75 10.64 4.54
C ALA A 83 8.56 12.16 4.39
N ILE A 84 7.46 12.71 4.89
CA ILE A 84 7.21 14.16 4.92
C ILE A 84 8.24 14.88 5.80
N ILE A 85 8.49 14.37 7.01
CA ILE A 85 9.49 14.93 7.93
C ILE A 85 10.88 14.93 7.27
N TYR A 86 11.25 13.81 6.64
CA TYR A 86 12.52 13.68 5.93
C TYR A 86 12.64 14.67 4.77
N GLN A 87 11.61 14.78 3.91
CA GLN A 87 11.62 15.77 2.82
C GLN A 87 11.70 17.21 3.33
N LEU A 88 10.99 17.53 4.41
CA LEU A 88 11.00 18.86 4.99
C LEU A 88 12.39 19.22 5.54
N LEU A 89 13.05 18.29 6.24
CA LEU A 89 14.35 18.51 6.85
C LEU A 89 15.52 18.49 5.85
N VAL A 90 15.48 17.59 4.87
CA VAL A 90 16.59 17.40 3.93
C VAL A 90 16.42 18.28 2.69
N ASN A 91 15.26 18.21 2.04
CA ASN A 91 15.04 18.85 0.75
C ASN A 91 14.43 20.26 0.87
N HIS A 92 13.99 20.67 2.06
CA HIS A 92 13.32 21.95 2.32
C HIS A 92 12.15 22.23 1.35
N ARG A 93 11.56 21.15 0.81
CA ARG A 93 10.48 21.17 -0.16
C ARG A 93 9.49 20.09 0.22
N LEU A 94 8.22 20.43 0.11
CA LEU A 94 7.12 19.52 0.43
C LEU A 94 6.55 18.94 -0.85
N ASP A 95 6.51 17.61 -0.97
CA ASP A 95 5.78 16.94 -2.05
C ASP A 95 4.29 16.83 -1.71
N TRP A 96 3.46 17.43 -2.57
CA TRP A 96 2.01 17.39 -2.44
C TRP A 96 1.44 15.97 -2.50
N TRP A 97 2.10 15.04 -3.20
CA TRP A 97 1.61 13.66 -3.29
C TRP A 97 1.68 12.91 -1.97
N LEU A 98 2.70 13.17 -1.14
CA LEU A 98 2.80 12.57 0.20
C LEU A 98 1.67 13.05 1.11
N LEU A 99 1.34 14.34 1.04
CA LEU A 99 0.20 14.90 1.77
C LEU A 99 -1.12 14.29 1.29
N VAL A 100 -1.34 14.25 -0.02
CA VAL A 100 -2.56 13.67 -0.61
C VAL A 100 -2.70 12.20 -0.20
N GLY A 101 -1.62 11.44 -0.19
CA GLY A 101 -1.61 10.05 0.29
C GLY A 101 -2.04 9.94 1.75
N LEU A 102 -1.48 10.79 2.62
CA LEU A 102 -1.80 10.79 4.05
C LEU A 102 -3.27 11.14 4.31
N VAL A 103 -3.79 12.15 3.60
CA VAL A 103 -5.20 12.55 3.67
C VAL A 103 -6.10 11.43 3.16
N THR A 104 -5.77 10.82 2.03
CA THR A 104 -6.58 9.78 1.39
C THR A 104 -6.73 8.55 2.30
N ILE A 105 -5.65 8.09 2.94
CA ILE A 105 -5.71 6.96 3.89
C ILE A 105 -6.66 7.25 5.06
N ASN A 106 -6.63 8.47 5.60
CA ASN A 106 -7.50 8.89 6.70
C ASN A 106 -8.96 9.01 6.26
N ILE A 107 -9.23 9.65 5.12
CA ILE A 107 -10.59 9.74 4.56
C ILE A 107 -11.15 8.34 4.31
N THR A 108 -10.37 7.45 3.71
CA THR A 108 -10.78 6.06 3.44
C THR A 108 -11.18 5.36 4.74
N LYS A 109 -10.39 5.52 5.82
CA LYS A 109 -10.72 4.95 7.14
C LYS A 109 -12.03 5.50 7.70
N ILE A 110 -12.27 6.81 7.58
CA ILE A 110 -13.50 7.45 8.03
C ILE A 110 -14.71 6.93 7.24
N VAL A 111 -14.60 6.88 5.91
CA VAL A 111 -15.67 6.38 5.03
C VAL A 111 -15.97 4.90 5.34
N SER A 112 -14.95 4.06 5.52
CA SER A 112 -15.16 2.66 5.92
C SER A 112 -15.83 2.53 7.29
N LEU A 113 -15.53 3.42 8.24
CA LEU A 113 -16.18 3.44 9.55
C LEU A 113 -17.65 3.87 9.45
N ILE A 114 -17.95 4.88 8.64
CA ILE A 114 -19.33 5.32 8.35
C ILE A 114 -20.09 4.14 7.73
N TYR A 115 -19.55 3.53 6.68
CA TYR A 115 -20.17 2.39 6.01
C TYR A 115 -20.47 1.23 6.97
N LEU A 116 -19.53 0.89 7.85
CA LEU A 116 -19.73 -0.16 8.85
C LEU A 116 -20.87 0.14 9.82
N ASN A 117 -21.04 1.40 10.23
CA ASN A 117 -22.10 1.81 11.15
C ASN A 117 -23.47 1.95 10.47
N TYR A 118 -23.50 2.35 9.19
CA TYR A 118 -24.75 2.46 8.41
C TYR A 118 -25.24 1.14 7.83
N ARG A 119 -24.37 0.14 7.65
CA ARG A 119 -24.74 -1.20 7.16
C ARG A 119 -25.14 -2.17 8.28
N LYS A 120 -25.08 -1.74 9.55
CA LYS A 120 -25.71 -2.45 10.67
C LYS A 120 -27.20 -2.16 10.68
#